data_AF-A0A943SL70-F1
#
_entry.id   AF-A0A943SL70-F1
#
_cell.length_a   1.000
_cell.length_b   1.000
_cell.length_c   1.000
_cell.angle_alpha   90.00
_cell.angle_beta   90.00
_cell.angle_gamma   90.00
#
_symmetry.space_group_name_H-M   'P 1'
#
loop_
_entity.id
_entity.type
_entity.pdbx_description
1 polymer ?
#
loop_
_entity_poly.entity_id
_entity_poly.type
_entity_poly.pdbx_seq_one_letter_code
_entity_poly.pdbx_strand_id
1 'polypeptide(L)'
;EERRLCYVGITRAKNTLYFTNCMTRNLYSGQSENYPSRFLMDIPRQMLEELTPISRMPRREKTPAASPKLIFFQKKAEFKPQAQEAAGDFAPGMVVEHKKFGQGKIKSIMGEGDQKVAVVSFADAERKLFLSFAPLKIIK
;
A
#
# COMPACT_ATOMS: atom_id res chain seq x y z
N GLU A 1 -18.39 21.48 8.96
CA GLU A 1 -17.75 22.66 9.58
C GLU A 1 -16.83 23.43 8.63
N GLU A 2 -15.80 22.81 8.06
CA GLU A 2 -14.77 23.49 7.24
C GLU A 2 -15.30 24.38 6.09
N ARG A 3 -16.42 24.01 5.46
CA ARG A 3 -17.07 24.83 4.42
C ARG A 3 -17.52 26.19 4.95
N ARG A 4 -18.05 26.26 6.18
CA ARG A 4 -18.48 27.51 6.80
C ARG A 4 -17.29 28.41 7.10
N LEU A 5 -16.17 27.83 7.56
CA LEU A 5 -14.92 28.56 7.75
C LEU A 5 -14.39 29.16 6.45
N CYS A 6 -14.42 28.38 5.36
CA CYS A 6 -14.05 28.87 4.04
C CYS A 6 -14.94 30.04 3.58
N TYR A 7 -16.26 29.91 3.73
CA TYR A 7 -17.21 30.97 3.40
C TYR A 7 -16.98 32.27 4.19
N VAL A 8 -16.78 32.15 5.51
CA VAL A 8 -16.46 33.31 6.36
C VAL A 8 -15.14 33.93 5.92
N GLY A 9 -14.11 33.13 5.60
CA GLY A 9 -12.84 33.64 5.08
C GLY A 9 -13.00 34.42 3.77
N ILE A 10 -13.78 33.90 2.82
CA ILE A 10 -14.06 34.56 1.54
C ILE A 10 -14.75 35.91 1.77
N THR A 11 -15.79 35.94 2.60
CA THR A 11 -16.61 37.14 2.85
C THR A 11 -15.90 38.22 3.68
N ARG A 12 -14.68 37.97 4.18
CA ARG A 12 -13.84 38.99 4.82
C ARG A 12 -13.12 39.89 3.82
N ALA A 13 -12.86 39.40 2.61
CA ALA A 13 -12.21 40.21 1.57
C ALA A 13 -13.19 41.24 1.01
N LYS A 14 -12.75 42.50 0.89
CA LYS A 14 -13.56 43.60 0.33
C LYS A 14 -13.31 43.83 -1.16
N ASN A 15 -12.04 43.81 -1.57
CA ASN A 15 -11.62 44.21 -2.91
C ASN A 15 -10.98 43.05 -3.67
N THR A 16 -10.00 42.38 -3.07
CA THR A 16 -9.22 41.33 -3.73
C THR A 16 -9.05 40.15 -2.79
N LEU A 17 -9.20 38.94 -3.33
CA LEU A 17 -9.03 37.68 -2.62
C LEU A 17 -8.07 36.80 -3.41
N TYR A 18 -6.97 36.39 -2.78
CA TYR A 18 -6.02 35.45 -3.36
C TYR A 18 -6.15 34.10 -2.68
N PHE A 19 -6.20 33.03 -3.49
CA PHE A 19 -6.06 31.66 -3.02
C PHE A 19 -4.65 31.17 -3.34
N THR A 20 -3.95 30.69 -2.32
CA THR A 20 -2.61 30.12 -2.47
C THR A 20 -2.63 28.65 -2.05
N ASN A 21 -1.91 27.82 -2.79
CA ASN A 21 -1.68 26.42 -2.46
C ASN A 21 -0.19 26.08 -2.56
N CYS A 22 0.27 25.11 -1.77
CA CYS A 22 1.60 24.53 -1.84
C CYS A 22 1.50 23.02 -1.99
N MET A 23 2.29 22.41 -2.88
CA MET A 23 2.27 20.97 -3.10
C MET A 23 2.88 20.20 -1.92
N THR A 24 3.92 20.75 -1.30
CA THR A 24 4.61 20.12 -0.18
C THR A 24 4.79 21.14 0.93
N ARG A 25 4.46 20.75 2.17
CA ARG A 25 4.68 21.57 3.36
C ARG A 25 5.32 20.73 4.46
N ASN A 26 6.35 21.27 5.10
CA ASN A 26 6.87 20.69 6.34
C ASN A 26 5.96 21.14 7.49
N LEU A 27 5.27 20.19 8.12
CA LEU A 27 4.37 20.48 9.23
C LEU A 27 4.47 19.39 10.29
N TYR A 28 4.75 19.80 11.53
CA TYR A 28 4.85 18.96 12.74
C TYR A 28 5.70 17.68 12.57
N SER A 29 5.14 16.64 11.96
CA SER A 29 5.65 15.28 11.86
C SER A 29 6.44 14.97 10.58
N GLY A 30 6.72 15.95 9.72
CA GLY A 30 7.52 15.76 8.51
C GLY A 30 7.01 16.52 7.29
N GLN A 31 7.49 16.13 6.11
CA GLN A 31 7.00 16.67 4.84
C GLN A 31 5.67 16.00 4.49
N SER A 32 4.64 16.80 4.25
CA SER A 32 3.32 16.34 3.83
C SER A 32 2.99 16.92 2.45
N GLU A 33 2.51 16.05 1.56
CA GLU A 33 1.97 16.47 0.27
C GLU A 33 0.53 16.96 0.41
N ASN A 34 0.25 18.17 -0.07
CA ASN A 34 -1.05 18.81 0.00
C ASN A 34 -1.63 18.99 -1.40
N TYR A 35 -2.79 18.37 -1.62
CA TYR A 35 -3.59 18.64 -2.81
C TYR A 35 -4.39 19.94 -2.65
N PRO A 36 -4.75 20.60 -3.76
CA PRO A 36 -5.64 21.76 -3.73
C PRO A 36 -6.93 21.47 -2.95
N SER A 37 -7.36 22.45 -2.16
CA SER A 37 -8.60 22.34 -1.40
C SER A 37 -9.78 22.09 -2.33
N ARG A 38 -10.65 21.13 -1.96
CA ARG A 38 -11.87 20.83 -2.71
C ARG A 38 -12.78 22.05 -2.90
N PHE A 39 -12.73 23.01 -1.97
CA PHE A 39 -13.57 24.22 -2.02
C PHE A 39 -13.23 25.12 -3.21
N LEU A 40 -12.01 25.03 -3.77
CA LEU A 40 -11.66 25.74 -4.99
C LEU A 40 -12.44 25.22 -6.22
N MET A 41 -12.86 23.95 -6.20
CA MET A 41 -13.65 23.37 -7.30
C MET A 41 -15.11 23.81 -7.28
N ASP A 42 -15.62 24.25 -6.13
CA ASP A 42 -16.99 24.72 -5.98
C ASP A 42 -17.16 26.17 -6.47
N ILE A 43 -16.06 26.91 -6.64
CA ILE A 43 -16.07 28.29 -7.13
C ILE A 43 -16.17 28.27 -8.67
N PRO A 44 -17.11 29.00 -9.28
CA PRO A 44 -17.21 29.08 -10.73
C PRO A 44 -15.90 29.57 -11.36
N ARG A 45 -15.37 28.83 -12.34
CA ARG A 45 -14.09 29.16 -13.00
C ARG A 45 -14.07 30.53 -13.65
N GLN A 46 -15.23 31.04 -14.07
CA GLN A 46 -15.38 32.38 -14.65
C GLN A 46 -15.02 33.50 -13.66
N MET A 47 -15.05 33.22 -12.36
CA MET A 47 -14.71 34.17 -11.30
C MET A 47 -13.26 34.01 -10.80
N LEU A 48 -12.51 33.04 -11.34
CA LEU A 48 -11.15 32.75 -10.93
C LEU A 48 -10.17 33.17 -12.02
N GLU A 49 -9.17 33.94 -11.63
CA GLU A 49 -7.99 34.22 -12.46
C GLU A 49 -6.84 33.31 -12.01
N GLU A 50 -6.40 32.43 -12.91
CA GLU A 50 -5.26 31.54 -12.63
C GLU A 50 -3.94 32.28 -12.88
N LEU A 51 -3.40 32.90 -11.84
CA LEU A 51 -2.10 33.60 -11.88
C LEU A 51 -0.91 32.64 -12.06
N THR A 52 -1.08 31.41 -11.59
CA THR A 52 -0.19 30.29 -11.88
C THR A 52 -1.06 29.19 -12.46
N PRO A 53 -0.71 28.63 -13.64
CA PRO A 53 -1.48 27.53 -14.18
C PRO A 53 -1.46 26.42 -13.13
N ILE A 54 -2.64 26.05 -12.63
CA ILE A 54 -2.79 24.86 -11.81
C ILE A 54 -2.51 23.73 -12.79
N SER A 55 -1.23 23.33 -12.91
CA SER A 55 -0.83 22.17 -13.69
C SER A 55 -1.83 21.09 -13.32
N ARG A 56 -2.60 20.64 -14.31
CA ARG A 56 -3.78 19.79 -14.13
C ARG A 56 -3.31 18.49 -13.49
N MET A 57 -3.15 18.50 -12.18
CA MET A 57 -2.77 17.34 -11.41
C MET A 57 -3.90 16.35 -11.62
N PRO A 58 -3.58 15.08 -11.91
CA PRO A 58 -4.60 14.09 -12.16
C PRO A 58 -5.55 14.10 -10.97
N ARG A 59 -6.80 14.50 -11.23
CA ARG A 59 -7.90 14.33 -10.30
C ARG A 59 -7.83 12.87 -9.87
N ARG A 60 -7.47 12.60 -8.61
CA ARG A 60 -7.70 11.28 -8.04
C ARG A 60 -9.22 11.18 -7.92
N GLU A 61 -9.84 10.77 -9.03
CA GLU A 61 -11.25 10.43 -9.03
C GLU A 61 -11.42 9.42 -7.92
N LYS A 62 -12.23 9.77 -6.94
CA LYS A 62 -12.78 8.78 -6.02
C LYS A 62 -13.71 7.94 -6.88
N THR A 63 -13.15 6.98 -7.60
CA THR A 63 -13.94 5.85 -8.07
C THR A 63 -14.61 5.24 -6.84
N PRO A 64 -15.92 4.92 -6.91
CA PRO A 64 -16.56 4.17 -5.84
C PRO A 64 -15.77 2.88 -5.63
N ALA A 65 -15.61 2.49 -4.36
CA ALA A 65 -14.78 1.39 -3.89
C ALA A 65 -14.80 0.16 -4.81
N ALA A 66 -13.90 0.14 -5.79
CA ALA A 66 -13.40 -1.04 -6.43
C ALA A 66 -12.05 -1.30 -5.77
N SER A 67 -11.91 -2.51 -5.24
CA SER A 67 -10.71 -3.03 -4.58
C SER A 67 -9.42 -2.48 -5.21
N PRO A 68 -8.43 -2.07 -4.39
CA PRO A 68 -7.20 -1.50 -4.93
C PRO A 68 -6.46 -2.60 -5.68
N LYS A 69 -6.60 -2.64 -7.01
CA LYS A 69 -5.63 -3.31 -7.86
C LYS A 69 -4.37 -2.46 -7.78
N LEU A 70 -3.41 -2.90 -6.96
CA LEU A 70 -2.07 -2.35 -6.95
C LEU A 70 -1.58 -2.30 -8.41
N ILE A 71 -1.42 -1.08 -8.94
CA ILE A 71 -0.62 -0.85 -10.14
C ILE A 71 0.82 -0.99 -9.69
N PHE A 72 1.29 -2.23 -9.67
CA PHE A 72 2.68 -2.56 -9.48
C PHE A 72 3.43 -1.99 -10.68
N PHE A 73 4.30 -1.02 -10.43
CA PHE A 73 5.30 -0.57 -11.38
C PHE A 73 6.00 -1.82 -11.94
N GLN A 74 5.72 -2.19 -13.18
CA GLN A 74 6.56 -3.12 -13.93
C GLN A 74 7.84 -2.40 -14.31
N LYS A 75 8.69 -2.12 -13.32
CA LYS A 75 10.12 -2.24 -13.59
C LYS A 75 10.34 -3.74 -13.60
N LYS A 76 10.37 -4.31 -14.82
CA LYS A 76 10.77 -5.68 -15.09
C LYS A 76 12.26 -5.80 -14.73
N ALA A 77 12.54 -5.82 -13.42
CA ALA A 77 13.75 -6.41 -12.92
C ALA A 77 13.57 -7.90 -13.21
N GLU A 78 14.37 -8.41 -14.14
CA GLU A 78 14.54 -9.83 -14.38
C GLU A 78 15.10 -10.44 -13.11
N PHE A 79 14.22 -10.70 -12.15
CA PHE A 79 14.53 -11.50 -10.99
C PHE A 79 14.56 -12.93 -11.51
N LYS A 80 15.73 -13.41 -11.91
CA LYS A 80 16.00 -14.84 -12.08
C LYS A 80 15.58 -15.49 -10.76
N PRO A 81 14.50 -16.30 -10.71
CA PRO A 81 14.30 -17.14 -9.56
C PRO A 81 15.45 -18.13 -9.60
N GLN A 82 16.41 -18.00 -8.68
CA GLN A 82 17.13 -19.17 -8.25
C GLN A 82 16.08 -20.03 -7.56
N ALA A 83 15.43 -20.87 -8.36
CA ALA A 83 14.70 -22.03 -7.89
C ALA A 83 15.68 -22.83 -7.04
N GLN A 84 15.62 -22.64 -5.73
CA GLN A 84 16.05 -23.69 -4.83
C GLN A 84 14.92 -24.70 -4.85
N GLU A 85 15.12 -25.71 -5.69
CA GLU A 85 14.36 -26.94 -5.71
C GLU A 85 14.26 -27.49 -4.29
N ALA A 86 13.13 -27.18 -3.66
CA ALA A 86 12.50 -28.06 -2.71
C ALA A 86 11.01 -28.11 -3.06
N ALA A 87 10.72 -28.43 -4.34
CA ALA A 87 9.52 -29.16 -4.70
C ALA A 87 9.66 -30.59 -4.14
N GLY A 88 9.72 -30.69 -2.81
CA GLY A 88 9.49 -31.92 -2.09
C GLY A 88 8.02 -31.96 -1.76
N ASP A 89 7.37 -33.10 -1.98
CA ASP A 89 6.03 -33.34 -1.50
C ASP A 89 6.01 -33.23 0.03
N PHE A 90 5.70 -32.03 0.54
CA PHE A 90 5.51 -31.81 1.96
C PHE A 90 4.26 -32.59 2.38
N ALA A 91 4.43 -33.56 3.27
CA ALA A 91 3.34 -34.28 3.89
C ALA A 91 3.11 -33.79 5.33
N PRO A 92 1.86 -33.77 5.83
CA PRO A 92 1.59 -33.52 7.23
C PRO A 92 2.30 -34.59 8.08
N GLY A 93 3.03 -34.16 9.11
CA GLY A 93 3.80 -35.03 10.00
C GLY A 93 5.32 -35.01 9.79
N MET A 94 5.83 -34.43 8.71
CA MET A 94 7.28 -34.33 8.46
C MET A 94 7.94 -33.27 9.35
N VAL A 95 9.23 -33.49 9.65
CA VAL A 95 10.08 -32.53 10.36
C VAL A 95 10.78 -31.64 9.33
N VAL A 96 10.65 -30.33 9.51
CA VAL A 96 11.24 -29.32 8.64
C VAL A 96 12.13 -28.39 9.45
N GLU A 97 13.25 -28.00 8.87
CA GLU A 97 14.14 -26.99 9.40
C GLU A 97 13.99 -25.70 8.61
N HIS A 98 13.77 -24.60 9.34
CA HIS A 98 13.73 -23.26 8.79
C HIS A 98 14.95 -22.46 9.26
N LYS A 99 15.63 -21.77 8.33
CA LYS A 99 16.86 -20.99 8.61
C LYS A 99 16.75 -20.03 9.80
N LYS A 100 15.56 -19.49 10.06
CA LYS A 100 15.28 -18.53 11.15
C LYS A 100 14.63 -19.16 12.40
N PHE A 101 13.94 -20.30 12.25
CA PHE A 101 13.08 -20.84 13.31
C PHE A 101 13.52 -22.23 13.80
N GLY A 102 14.62 -22.76 13.25
CA GLY A 102 15.12 -24.08 13.60
C GLY A 102 14.16 -25.18 13.15
N GLN A 103 14.14 -26.28 13.89
CA GLN A 103 13.40 -27.48 13.55
C GLN A 103 11.95 -27.40 14.05
N GLY A 104 10.99 -27.84 13.23
CA GLY A 104 9.58 -27.86 13.54
C GLY A 104 8.83 -28.95 12.79
N LYS A 105 7.68 -29.38 13.32
CA LYS A 105 6.86 -30.45 12.75
C LYS A 105 5.64 -29.88 12.02
N ILE A 106 5.39 -30.32 10.79
CA ILE A 106 4.20 -29.90 10.03
C ILE A 106 2.95 -30.55 10.65
N LYS A 107 2.00 -29.73 11.12
CA LYS A 107 0.70 -30.19 11.62
C LYS A 107 -0.31 -30.37 10.50
N SER A 108 -0.40 -29.40 9.59
CA SER A 108 -1.35 -29.43 8.49
C SER A 108 -0.85 -28.60 7.32
N ILE A 109 -1.32 -28.93 6.12
CA ILE A 109 -1.09 -28.17 4.90
C ILE A 109 -2.47 -27.77 4.36
N MET A 110 -2.65 -26.48 4.11
CA MET A 110 -3.89 -25.91 3.56
C MET A 110 -3.55 -25.13 2.30
N GLY A 111 -4.37 -25.28 1.26
CA GLY A 111 -4.22 -24.54 0.00
C GLY A 111 -3.82 -25.43 -1.18
N GLU A 112 -3.93 -24.86 -2.36
CA GLU A 112 -3.78 -25.54 -3.65
C GLU A 112 -2.73 -24.81 -4.51
N GLY A 113 -1.92 -25.57 -5.26
CA GLY A 113 -0.88 -25.03 -6.13
C GLY A 113 0.18 -24.16 -5.42
N ASP A 114 0.44 -22.98 -5.98
CA ASP A 114 1.50 -22.07 -5.54
C ASP A 114 1.22 -21.34 -4.22
N GLN A 115 0.01 -21.47 -3.67
CA GLN A 115 -0.41 -20.85 -2.40
C GLN A 115 -0.55 -21.86 -1.25
N LYS A 116 0.18 -22.98 -1.28
CA LYS A 116 0.18 -23.93 -0.15
C LYS A 116 0.76 -23.30 1.12
N VAL A 117 -0.05 -23.31 2.18
CA VAL A 117 0.29 -22.85 3.53
C VAL A 117 0.46 -24.06 4.45
N ALA A 118 1.65 -24.25 5.00
CA ALA A 118 1.93 -25.23 6.03
C ALA A 118 1.84 -24.58 7.42
N VAL A 119 1.12 -25.23 8.33
CA VAL A 119 1.13 -24.91 9.75
C VAL A 119 2.22 -25.77 10.40
N VAL A 120 3.30 -25.12 10.83
CA VAL A 120 4.46 -25.79 11.42
C VAL A 120 4.57 -25.44 12.90
N SER A 121 4.69 -26.47 13.73
CA SER A 121 4.94 -26.35 15.16
C SER A 121 6.45 -26.35 15.40
N PHE A 122 7.04 -25.20 15.70
CA PHE A 122 8.44 -25.09 16.13
C PHE A 122 8.53 -25.18 17.66
N ALA A 123 9.73 -25.40 18.20
CA ALA A 123 9.96 -25.43 19.65
C ALA A 123 9.52 -24.13 20.35
N ASP A 124 9.73 -22.98 19.69
CA ASP A 124 9.36 -21.67 20.24
C ASP A 124 7.86 -21.33 20.08
N ALA A 125 7.27 -21.66 18.92
CA ALA A 125 5.88 -21.28 18.60
C ALA A 125 5.35 -21.98 17.34
N GLU A 126 4.02 -22.04 17.21
CA GLU A 126 3.35 -22.44 15.97
C GLU A 126 3.31 -21.29 14.97
N ARG A 127 3.70 -21.55 13.71
CA ARG A 127 3.72 -20.55 12.64
C ARG A 127 3.09 -21.08 11.36
N LYS A 128 2.40 -20.19 10.65
CA LYS A 128 1.86 -20.44 9.30
C LYS A 128 2.87 -19.94 8.28
N LEU A 129 3.33 -20.82 7.39
CA LEU A 129 4.37 -20.55 6.40
C LEU A 129 3.91 -20.96 5.00
N PHE A 130 4.19 -20.13 3.99
CA PHE A 130 3.93 -20.49 2.59
C PHE A 130 5.05 -21.39 2.08
N LEU A 131 4.73 -22.59 1.59
CA LEU A 131 5.71 -23.56 1.09
C LEU A 131 6.54 -23.02 -0.08
N SER A 132 5.94 -22.19 -0.95
CA SER A 132 6.59 -21.62 -2.13
C SER A 132 7.63 -20.53 -1.82
N PHE A 133 7.56 -19.93 -0.61
CA PHE A 133 8.40 -18.79 -0.23
C PHE A 133 9.20 -19.02 1.04
N ALA A 134 8.95 -20.13 1.75
CA ALA A 134 9.67 -20.45 2.97
C ALA A 134 10.90 -21.29 2.61
N PRO A 135 12.13 -20.85 2.98
CA PRO A 135 13.33 -21.65 2.85
C PRO A 135 13.31 -22.77 3.89
N LEU A 136 12.50 -23.80 3.62
CA LEU A 136 12.33 -24.99 4.44
C LEU A 136 13.19 -26.12 3.87
N LYS A 137 14.01 -26.73 4.73
CA LYS A 137 14.70 -27.98 4.43
C LYS A 137 13.99 -29.11 5.14
N ILE A 138 13.75 -30.22 4.46
CA ILE A 138 13.18 -31.42 5.07
C ILE A 138 14.33 -32.15 5.79
N ILE A 139 14.18 -32.38 7.08
CA ILE A 139 15.04 -33.30 7.83
C ILE A 139 14.23 -34.59 7.98
N LYS A 140 14.80 -35.67 7.44
CA LYS A 140 14.18 -36.98 7.22
C LYS A 140 13.42 -37.51 8.43
#